data_AF-A0A528LUZ8-F1
#
_entry.id   AF-A0A528LUZ8-F1
#
_cell.length_a   1.000
_cell.length_b   1.000
_cell.length_c   1.000
_cell.angle_alpha   90.00
_cell.angle_beta   90.00
_cell.angle_gamma   90.00
#
_symmetry.space_group_name_H-M   'P 1'
#
loop_
_entity.id
_entity.type
_entity.pdbx_description
1 polymer ?
#
loop_
_entity_poly.entity_id
_entity_poly.type
_entity_poly.pdbx_seq_one_letter_code
_entity_poly.pdbx_strand_id
1 'polypeptide(L)'
;MKSSLAKTFQDIADEENSGDRIFKDRINKRVVTDEKGTALPPESVMVVLPYEEAFGHSEKTSTLLVNSKLREEYEKLNLGFEDARQRLLAALKHHTGSKKDLGREISSTFTQGEDQFYKALLRVQDELLKQKTAPLTTVRYDVIFDDNVLALLDNADFKASIENYIKQYNQLIGKSTYFRKGRFTYYNASEIAKNLADNGFFKAKHSINLNSGAKLEITTEKQLKELVEKEKEAISNDPDLRKKFAAVEKLITKNVNVRQFETYLTDNEDLLPHLANMPAFKEEVWKSYLFAFLDLYKGVIERYQAAEKRRGEIEAEAAKERTQWADVIEIFNDRFFVPFKLVPKNFREVVLGQEPILSVGFTFEDGADTASVEHADLLATLSTGEKKALYILNIIFDIWSACEPERNWTAAADRYQPLDHTTQSAHPGTA
;
A
#
# COMPACT_ATOMS: atom_id res chain seq x y z
N MET A 1 -48.96 -8.43 21.21
CA MET A 1 -48.54 -9.49 22.15
C MET A 1 -48.39 -8.88 23.54
N LYS A 2 -48.64 -9.60 24.65
CA LYS A 2 -48.37 -9.05 25.99
C LYS A 2 -46.86 -8.87 26.17
N SER A 3 -46.42 -7.71 26.62
CA SER A 3 -44.98 -7.41 26.79
C SER A 3 -44.28 -8.40 27.73
N SER A 4 -45.01 -8.96 28.70
CA SER A 4 -44.50 -10.02 29.58
C SER A 4 -44.12 -11.29 28.82
N LEU A 5 -44.91 -11.68 27.81
CA LEU A 5 -44.62 -12.87 26.99
C LEU A 5 -43.38 -12.65 26.13
N ALA A 6 -43.30 -11.50 25.45
CA ALA A 6 -42.12 -11.15 24.64
C ALA A 6 -40.84 -11.17 25.49
N LYS A 7 -40.89 -10.60 26.70
CA LYS A 7 -39.78 -10.61 27.65
C LYS A 7 -39.40 -12.02 28.11
N THR A 8 -40.37 -12.91 28.36
CA THR A 8 -40.07 -14.31 28.68
C THR A 8 -39.30 -15.03 27.56
N PHE A 9 -39.64 -14.76 26.29
CA PHE A 9 -38.93 -15.32 25.15
C PHE A 9 -37.57 -14.63 24.93
N GLN A 10 -37.44 -13.33 25.24
CA GLN A 10 -36.16 -12.62 25.20
C GLN A 10 -35.19 -13.25 26.20
N ASP A 11 -35.65 -13.50 27.43
CA ASP A 11 -34.85 -14.20 28.44
C ASP A 11 -34.46 -15.63 27.98
N ILE A 12 -35.16 -16.26 27.03
CA ILE A 12 -34.74 -17.56 26.46
C ILE A 12 -33.62 -17.35 25.44
N ALA A 13 -33.76 -16.36 24.56
CA ALA A 13 -32.75 -16.00 23.55
C ALA A 13 -31.43 -15.55 24.19
N ASP A 14 -31.50 -14.80 25.30
CA ASP A 14 -30.34 -14.29 26.04
C ASP A 14 -29.77 -15.30 27.06
N GLU A 15 -30.32 -16.51 27.11
CA GLU A 15 -29.97 -17.55 28.10
C GLU A 15 -30.15 -17.12 29.58
N GLU A 16 -31.02 -16.14 29.84
CA GLU A 16 -31.31 -15.64 31.18
C GLU A 16 -32.50 -16.36 31.86
N ASN A 17 -32.60 -16.25 33.19
CA ASN A 17 -33.75 -16.77 33.95
C ASN A 17 -34.86 -15.71 34.02
N SER A 18 -36.08 -16.04 33.58
CA SER A 18 -37.22 -15.11 33.67
C SER A 18 -37.70 -14.89 35.09
N GLY A 19 -37.82 -13.64 35.56
CA GLY A 19 -38.30 -13.31 36.92
C GLY A 19 -39.50 -12.39 36.97
N ASP A 20 -40.22 -12.39 38.12
CA ASP A 20 -41.23 -11.37 38.42
C ASP A 20 -40.51 -10.04 38.71
N ARG A 21 -40.87 -9.00 37.94
CA ARG A 21 -40.19 -7.69 37.98
C ARG A 21 -40.59 -6.84 39.18
N ILE A 22 -41.77 -7.08 39.76
CA ILE A 22 -42.31 -6.33 40.89
C ILE A 22 -41.97 -7.05 42.19
N PHE A 23 -42.13 -8.37 42.20
CA PHE A 23 -41.90 -9.19 43.39
C PHE A 23 -40.75 -10.18 43.13
N LYS A 24 -39.52 -9.65 43.20
CA LYS A 24 -38.28 -10.38 42.86
C LYS A 24 -38.05 -11.66 43.68
N ASP A 25 -38.62 -11.74 44.88
CA ASP A 25 -38.44 -12.87 45.80
C ASP A 25 -39.42 -14.04 45.52
N ARG A 26 -40.33 -13.90 44.55
CA ARG A 26 -41.27 -14.98 44.22
C ARG A 26 -40.58 -16.09 43.43
N ILE A 27 -40.88 -17.33 43.80
CA ILE A 27 -40.45 -18.50 43.03
C ILE A 27 -41.17 -18.48 41.68
N ASN A 28 -40.40 -18.24 40.63
CA ASN A 28 -40.79 -18.20 39.24
C ASN A 28 -40.63 -19.59 38.59
N LYS A 29 -41.52 -19.92 37.65
CA LYS A 29 -41.42 -21.13 36.84
C LYS A 29 -41.65 -20.78 35.37
N ARG A 30 -40.61 -20.90 34.54
CA ARG A 30 -40.67 -20.80 33.08
C ARG A 30 -40.66 -22.21 32.49
N VAL A 31 -41.71 -22.58 31.76
CA VAL A 31 -41.77 -23.82 30.96
C VAL A 31 -42.24 -23.44 29.56
N VAL A 32 -41.36 -23.59 28.59
CA VAL A 32 -41.66 -23.38 27.17
C VAL A 32 -41.05 -24.55 26.41
N THR A 33 -41.90 -25.35 25.77
CA THR A 33 -41.52 -26.56 25.05
C THR A 33 -42.19 -26.64 23.70
N ASP A 34 -41.58 -27.35 22.76
CA ASP A 34 -42.19 -27.71 21.48
C ASP A 34 -43.27 -28.79 21.62
N GLU A 35 -43.86 -29.18 20.49
CA GLU A 35 -44.87 -30.25 20.38
C GLU A 35 -44.37 -31.65 20.79
N LYS A 36 -43.05 -31.83 20.95
CA LYS A 36 -42.40 -33.06 21.43
C LYS A 36 -41.98 -32.98 22.90
N GLY A 37 -42.24 -31.85 23.57
CA GLY A 37 -41.85 -31.61 24.97
C GLY A 37 -40.39 -31.20 25.15
N THR A 38 -39.69 -30.84 24.07
CA THR A 38 -38.30 -30.38 24.10
C THR A 38 -38.25 -28.89 24.41
N ALA A 39 -37.30 -28.44 25.23
CA ALA A 39 -37.08 -27.01 25.46
C ALA A 39 -36.63 -26.33 24.16
N LEU A 40 -37.10 -25.10 23.93
CA LEU A 40 -36.69 -24.31 22.78
C LEU A 40 -35.21 -23.90 22.92
N PRO A 41 -34.35 -24.18 21.92
CA PRO A 41 -32.98 -23.69 21.95
C PRO A 41 -32.92 -22.15 21.77
N PRO A 42 -32.00 -21.44 22.43
CA PRO A 42 -31.89 -19.98 22.36
C PRO A 42 -31.83 -19.44 20.93
N GLU A 43 -31.07 -20.10 20.05
CA GLU A 43 -30.91 -19.75 18.64
C GLU A 43 -32.18 -19.89 17.79
N SER A 44 -33.22 -20.56 18.30
CA SER A 44 -34.52 -20.70 17.64
C SER A 44 -35.54 -19.63 18.02
N VAL A 45 -35.19 -18.73 18.95
CA VAL A 45 -36.09 -17.70 19.47
C VAL A 45 -35.58 -16.32 19.07
N MET A 46 -36.36 -15.63 18.23
CA MET A 46 -36.14 -14.22 17.90
C MET A 46 -37.29 -13.39 18.48
N VAL A 47 -36.98 -12.47 19.40
CA VAL A 47 -37.95 -11.53 19.95
C VAL A 47 -37.72 -10.15 19.37
N VAL A 48 -38.75 -9.63 18.71
CA VAL A 48 -38.76 -8.27 18.18
C VAL A 48 -39.29 -7.33 19.28
N LEU A 49 -38.40 -6.52 19.86
CA LEU A 49 -38.75 -5.54 20.89
C LEU A 49 -39.36 -4.27 20.29
N PRO A 50 -40.14 -3.48 21.06
CA PRO A 50 -40.62 -2.17 20.61
C PRO A 50 -39.43 -1.23 20.38
N TYR A 51 -39.35 -0.64 19.18
CA TYR A 51 -38.41 0.41 18.73
C TYR A 51 -37.25 0.76 19.69
N GLU A 52 -36.06 0.28 19.38
CA GLU A 52 -34.81 0.75 20.00
C GLU A 52 -34.01 1.60 19.00
N GLU A 53 -33.64 2.82 19.41
CA GLU A 53 -32.92 3.79 18.56
C GLU A 53 -31.49 3.34 18.17
N ALA A 54 -30.93 2.33 18.84
CA ALA A 54 -29.52 1.95 18.75
C ALA A 54 -29.23 0.70 17.88
N PHE A 55 -30.21 0.18 17.14
CA PHE A 55 -30.04 -1.07 16.40
C PHE A 55 -29.40 -0.85 15.01
N GLY A 56 -28.12 -1.20 14.87
CA GLY A 56 -27.37 -1.17 13.61
C GLY A 56 -27.20 -2.56 12.98
N HIS A 57 -26.79 -2.62 11.70
CA HIS A 57 -26.53 -3.87 10.99
C HIS A 57 -25.41 -4.69 11.64
N SER A 58 -25.53 -6.02 11.64
CA SER A 58 -24.53 -6.95 12.18
C SER A 58 -23.70 -7.61 11.08
N GLU A 59 -22.46 -8.03 11.38
CA GLU A 59 -21.59 -8.76 10.44
C GLU A 59 -22.21 -10.07 9.90
N LYS A 60 -23.13 -10.69 10.67
CA LYS A 60 -23.83 -11.92 10.25
C LYS A 60 -24.69 -11.69 9.01
N THR A 61 -25.35 -10.53 8.92
CA THR A 61 -26.22 -10.15 7.80
C THR A 61 -25.42 -9.90 6.51
N SER A 62 -24.14 -9.58 6.63
CA SER A 62 -23.26 -9.29 5.50
C SER A 62 -22.56 -10.51 4.92
N THR A 63 -22.50 -11.62 5.67
CA THR A 63 -22.01 -12.90 5.14
C THR A 63 -22.93 -13.45 4.03
N LEU A 64 -24.23 -13.12 4.09
CA LEU A 64 -25.25 -13.51 3.10
C LEU A 64 -25.13 -12.73 1.79
N LEU A 65 -24.46 -11.58 1.80
CA LEU A 65 -24.23 -10.75 0.62
C LEU A 65 -23.06 -11.23 -0.24
N VAL A 66 -22.18 -12.04 0.32
CA VAL A 66 -20.92 -12.40 -0.32
C VAL A 66 -21.18 -13.48 -1.37
N ASN A 67 -20.90 -13.17 -2.64
CA ASN A 67 -20.80 -14.20 -3.65
C ASN A 67 -19.45 -14.93 -3.49
N SER A 68 -19.48 -16.10 -2.87
CA SER A 68 -18.28 -16.90 -2.59
C SER A 68 -17.48 -17.24 -3.85
N LYS A 69 -18.12 -17.46 -5.00
CA LYS A 69 -17.45 -17.76 -6.27
C LYS A 69 -16.72 -16.53 -6.82
N LEU A 70 -17.41 -15.39 -6.91
CA LEU A 70 -16.80 -14.14 -7.40
C LEU A 70 -15.68 -13.67 -6.47
N ARG A 71 -15.86 -13.84 -5.15
CA ARG A 71 -14.84 -13.55 -4.15
C ARG A 71 -13.61 -14.45 -4.31
N GLU A 72 -13.79 -15.78 -4.38
CA GLU A 72 -12.67 -16.70 -4.58
C GLU A 72 -11.91 -16.42 -5.88
N GLU A 73 -12.64 -16.09 -6.95
CA GLU A 73 -12.03 -15.73 -8.22
C GLU A 73 -11.23 -14.42 -8.09
N TYR A 74 -11.80 -13.39 -7.46
CA TYR A 74 -11.13 -12.12 -7.18
C TYR A 74 -9.84 -12.32 -6.36
N GLU A 75 -9.89 -13.12 -5.30
CA GLU A 75 -8.73 -13.45 -4.47
C GLU A 75 -7.65 -14.19 -5.26
N LYS A 76 -8.03 -15.16 -6.11
CA LYS A 76 -7.10 -15.91 -6.98
C LYS A 76 -6.42 -15.00 -8.02
N LEU A 77 -7.13 -14.01 -8.57
CA LEU A 77 -6.55 -13.03 -9.49
C LEU A 77 -5.43 -12.23 -8.84
N ASN A 78 -5.63 -11.79 -7.59
CA ASN A 78 -4.62 -11.04 -6.83
C ASN A 78 -3.35 -11.88 -6.58
N LEU A 79 -3.50 -13.16 -6.26
CA LEU A 79 -2.35 -14.05 -6.06
C LEU A 79 -1.52 -14.26 -7.34
N GLY A 80 -2.18 -14.33 -8.51
CA GLY A 80 -1.53 -14.67 -9.77
C GLY A 80 -0.54 -13.63 -10.30
N PHE A 81 -0.86 -12.34 -10.17
CA PHE A 81 0.05 -11.26 -10.59
C PHE A 81 1.08 -10.91 -9.51
N GLU A 82 0.79 -11.15 -8.23
CA GLU A 82 1.78 -10.99 -7.14
C GLU A 82 2.90 -12.04 -7.21
N ASP A 83 2.60 -13.30 -7.54
CA ASP A 83 3.64 -14.32 -7.81
C ASP A 83 4.58 -13.89 -8.94
N ALA A 84 4.04 -13.36 -10.04
CA ALA A 84 4.84 -12.87 -11.15
C ALA A 84 5.73 -11.68 -10.74
N ARG A 85 5.18 -10.75 -9.96
CA ARG A 85 5.94 -9.62 -9.39
C ARG A 85 7.09 -10.11 -8.53
N GLN A 86 6.85 -11.07 -7.64
CA GLN A 86 7.89 -11.62 -6.76
C GLN A 86 9.01 -12.27 -7.55
N ARG A 87 8.70 -13.02 -8.62
CA ARG A 87 9.71 -13.64 -9.50
C ARG A 87 10.58 -12.59 -10.20
N LEU A 88 9.97 -11.54 -10.76
CA LEU A 88 10.71 -10.44 -11.38
C LEU A 88 11.63 -9.75 -10.36
N LEU A 89 11.10 -9.39 -9.19
CA LEU A 89 11.89 -8.73 -8.14
C LEU A 89 13.02 -9.62 -7.62
N ALA A 90 12.80 -10.93 -7.50
CA ALA A 90 13.84 -11.88 -7.12
C ALA A 90 14.97 -11.95 -8.15
N ALA A 91 14.63 -12.00 -9.45
CA ALA A 91 15.61 -11.99 -10.52
C ALA A 91 16.44 -10.68 -10.54
N LEU A 92 15.76 -9.53 -10.37
CA LEU A 92 16.43 -8.22 -10.28
C LEU A 92 17.33 -8.12 -9.04
N LYS A 93 16.90 -8.62 -7.88
CA LYS A 93 17.74 -8.67 -6.67
C LYS A 93 18.97 -9.55 -6.86
N HIS A 94 18.81 -10.71 -7.49
CA HIS A 94 19.93 -11.59 -7.78
C HIS A 94 20.94 -10.93 -8.73
N HIS A 95 20.45 -10.25 -9.77
CA HIS A 95 21.29 -9.55 -10.76
C HIS A 95 22.04 -8.37 -10.17
N THR A 96 21.34 -7.51 -9.42
CA THR A 96 21.92 -6.28 -8.87
C THR A 96 22.74 -6.52 -7.61
N GLY A 97 22.47 -7.61 -6.87
CA GLY A 97 23.01 -7.84 -5.53
C GLY A 97 22.48 -6.85 -4.48
N SER A 98 21.50 -6.03 -4.82
CA SER A 98 21.02 -4.94 -3.96
C SER A 98 20.17 -5.47 -2.81
N LYS A 99 20.36 -4.85 -1.64
CA LYS A 99 19.55 -5.11 -0.44
C LYS A 99 18.36 -4.16 -0.31
N LYS A 100 18.26 -3.16 -1.18
CA LYS A 100 17.16 -2.19 -1.16
C LYS A 100 15.82 -2.85 -1.52
N ASP A 101 14.73 -2.18 -1.18
CA ASP A 101 13.41 -2.55 -1.68
C ASP A 101 13.26 -2.14 -3.13
N LEU A 102 13.57 -3.06 -4.04
CA LEU A 102 13.52 -2.80 -5.48
C LEU A 102 12.11 -2.45 -5.98
N GLY A 103 11.06 -2.89 -5.29
CA GLY A 103 9.69 -2.51 -5.64
C GLY A 103 9.45 -1.01 -5.43
N ARG A 104 9.94 -0.48 -4.30
CA ARG A 104 9.90 0.96 -4.01
C ARG A 104 10.83 1.77 -4.89
N GLU A 105 12.03 1.26 -5.16
CA GLU A 105 12.98 1.93 -6.06
C GLU A 105 12.43 2.08 -7.47
N ILE A 106 11.81 1.03 -8.03
CA ILE A 106 11.17 1.08 -9.36
C ILE A 106 9.97 2.04 -9.34
N SER A 107 9.17 2.01 -8.27
CA SER A 107 8.00 2.89 -8.13
C SER A 107 8.40 4.36 -8.11
N SER A 108 9.34 4.74 -7.26
CA SER A 108 9.81 6.13 -7.11
C SER A 108 10.63 6.62 -8.30
N THR A 109 11.23 5.70 -9.08
CA THR A 109 11.97 6.06 -10.30
C THR A 109 11.02 6.52 -11.41
N PHE A 110 9.91 5.81 -11.62
CA PHE A 110 9.03 6.08 -12.77
C PHE A 110 7.74 6.81 -12.38
N THR A 111 7.48 7.02 -11.10
CA THR A 111 6.28 7.71 -10.60
C THR A 111 6.60 8.65 -9.44
N GLN A 112 5.61 9.40 -8.97
CA GLN A 112 5.76 10.29 -7.81
C GLN A 112 5.60 9.57 -6.46
N GLY A 113 5.24 8.28 -6.44
CA GLY A 113 4.97 7.53 -5.23
C GLY A 113 5.83 6.28 -5.09
N GLU A 114 6.07 5.84 -3.85
CA GLU A 114 6.89 4.67 -3.55
C GLU A 114 6.13 3.34 -3.63
N ASP A 115 4.79 3.39 -3.58
CA ASP A 115 3.92 2.19 -3.62
C ASP A 115 3.08 2.14 -4.92
N GLN A 116 3.73 2.38 -6.07
CA GLN A 116 3.07 2.46 -7.39
C GLN A 116 3.68 1.50 -8.42
N PHE A 117 4.13 0.32 -7.98
CA PHE A 117 4.93 -0.61 -8.79
C PHE A 117 4.31 -0.96 -10.15
N TYR A 118 3.04 -1.38 -10.19
CA TYR A 118 2.38 -1.75 -11.45
C TYR A 118 2.21 -0.56 -12.39
N LYS A 119 1.85 0.61 -11.86
CA LYS A 119 1.76 1.85 -12.62
C LYS A 119 3.11 2.28 -13.19
N ALA A 120 4.18 2.10 -12.42
CA ALA A 120 5.55 2.34 -12.84
C ALA A 120 5.94 1.44 -14.02
N LEU A 121 5.66 0.13 -13.93
CA LEU A 121 5.93 -0.80 -15.02
C LEU A 121 5.13 -0.47 -16.28
N LEU A 122 3.84 -0.13 -16.15
CA LEU A 122 3.00 0.25 -17.28
C LEU A 122 3.47 1.53 -17.98
N ARG A 123 3.93 2.53 -17.22
CA ARG A 123 4.43 3.80 -17.78
C ARG A 123 5.56 3.57 -18.78
N VAL A 124 6.49 2.68 -18.46
CA VAL A 124 7.69 2.43 -19.29
C VAL A 124 7.51 1.32 -20.32
N GLN A 125 6.31 0.75 -20.44
CA GLN A 125 6.07 -0.42 -21.28
C GLN A 125 6.43 -0.18 -22.74
N ASP A 126 5.93 0.91 -23.34
CA ASP A 126 6.17 1.20 -24.76
C ASP A 126 7.66 1.46 -25.03
N GLU A 127 8.35 2.16 -24.12
CA GLU A 127 9.79 2.41 -24.20
C GLU A 127 10.59 1.10 -24.11
N LEU A 128 10.28 0.23 -23.15
CA LEU A 128 10.94 -1.06 -22.96
C LEU A 128 10.72 -2.01 -24.15
N LEU A 129 9.52 -2.03 -24.73
CA LEU A 129 9.21 -2.88 -25.87
C LEU A 129 9.89 -2.41 -27.16
N LYS A 130 10.18 -1.11 -27.28
CA LYS A 130 10.92 -0.52 -28.42
C LYS A 130 12.44 -0.57 -28.24
N GLN A 131 12.91 -0.77 -27.02
CA GLN A 131 14.33 -0.87 -26.71
C GLN A 131 14.96 -2.07 -27.42
N LYS A 132 16.19 -1.90 -27.92
CA LYS A 132 16.92 -2.94 -28.67
C LYS A 132 18.10 -3.53 -27.92
N THR A 133 18.66 -2.75 -26.99
CA THR A 133 19.88 -3.08 -26.25
C THR A 133 19.72 -2.64 -24.81
N ALA A 134 20.51 -3.21 -23.91
CA ALA A 134 20.51 -2.83 -22.49
C ALA A 134 21.94 -2.49 -22.02
N PRO A 135 22.45 -1.31 -22.42
CA PRO A 135 23.85 -0.95 -22.24
C PRO A 135 24.25 -0.79 -20.77
N LEU A 136 23.31 -0.47 -19.87
CA LEU A 136 23.58 -0.19 -18.46
C LEU A 136 23.30 -1.38 -17.54
N THR A 137 23.20 -2.60 -18.08
CA THR A 137 22.92 -3.82 -17.30
C THR A 137 24.03 -4.19 -16.32
N THR A 138 25.26 -3.76 -16.59
CA THR A 138 26.44 -4.02 -15.75
C THR A 138 26.68 -2.94 -14.71
N VAL A 139 25.90 -1.85 -14.72
CA VAL A 139 26.02 -0.77 -13.74
C VAL A 139 25.81 -1.34 -12.34
N ARG A 140 26.64 -0.94 -11.37
CA ARG A 140 26.45 -1.32 -9.96
C ARG A 140 25.52 -0.33 -9.27
N TYR A 141 24.23 -0.68 -9.20
CA TYR A 141 23.17 0.19 -8.70
C TYR A 141 23.49 0.81 -7.33
N ASP A 142 23.79 -0.02 -6.33
CA ASP A 142 24.04 0.43 -4.95
C ASP A 142 25.32 1.28 -4.80
N VAL A 143 26.23 1.27 -5.79
CA VAL A 143 27.43 2.11 -5.77
C VAL A 143 27.12 3.51 -6.33
N ILE A 144 26.36 3.57 -7.42
CA ILE A 144 26.00 4.83 -8.10
C ILE A 144 24.89 5.58 -7.34
N PHE A 145 23.90 4.85 -6.85
CA PHE A 145 22.71 5.41 -6.19
C PHE A 145 22.74 5.19 -4.67
N ASP A 146 23.93 5.20 -4.06
CA ASP A 146 24.09 5.28 -2.60
C ASP A 146 23.64 6.66 -2.10
N ASP A 147 23.00 6.70 -0.92
CA ASP A 147 22.41 7.94 -0.41
C ASP A 147 23.49 9.00 -0.09
N ASN A 148 24.70 8.60 0.33
CA ASN A 148 25.80 9.55 0.54
C ASN A 148 26.36 10.08 -0.78
N VAL A 149 26.33 9.27 -1.84
CA VAL A 149 26.75 9.67 -3.18
C VAL A 149 25.73 10.64 -3.76
N LEU A 150 24.44 10.33 -3.67
CA LEU A 150 23.37 11.22 -4.12
C LEU A 150 23.41 12.57 -3.38
N ALA A 151 23.51 12.55 -2.05
CA ALA A 151 23.63 13.77 -1.26
C ALA A 151 24.87 14.61 -1.63
N LEU A 152 25.96 13.97 -2.06
CA LEU A 152 27.15 14.68 -2.51
C LEU A 152 26.99 15.22 -3.93
N LEU A 153 26.29 14.51 -4.82
CA LEU A 153 25.98 14.95 -6.18
C LEU A 153 24.93 16.08 -6.22
N ASP A 154 24.16 16.27 -5.15
CA ASP A 154 23.30 17.45 -4.99
C ASP A 154 24.11 18.75 -4.77
N ASN A 155 25.39 18.64 -4.39
CA ASN A 155 26.29 19.79 -4.37
C ASN A 155 26.71 20.17 -5.80
N ALA A 156 26.24 21.33 -6.26
CA ALA A 156 26.49 21.84 -7.61
C ALA A 156 27.98 21.96 -7.97
N ASP A 157 28.83 22.40 -7.04
CA ASP A 157 30.27 22.54 -7.29
C ASP A 157 30.96 21.18 -7.45
N PHE A 158 30.57 20.21 -6.62
CA PHE A 158 31.07 18.84 -6.73
C PHE A 158 30.64 18.22 -8.05
N LYS A 159 29.35 18.29 -8.36
CA LYS A 159 28.76 17.75 -9.60
C LYS A 159 29.38 18.35 -10.85
N ALA A 160 29.64 19.66 -10.86
CA ALA A 160 30.29 20.34 -11.98
C ALA A 160 31.77 19.97 -12.13
N SER A 161 32.43 19.52 -11.06
CA SER A 161 33.88 19.27 -11.04
C SER A 161 34.25 17.80 -11.19
N ILE A 162 33.39 16.87 -10.77
CA ILE A 162 33.72 15.44 -10.65
C ILE A 162 34.09 14.80 -11.99
N GLU A 163 33.38 15.10 -13.08
CA GLU A 163 33.69 14.54 -14.39
C GLU A 163 35.11 14.93 -14.85
N ASN A 164 35.45 16.22 -14.78
CA ASN A 164 36.77 16.70 -15.17
C ASN A 164 37.84 16.16 -14.22
N TYR A 165 37.54 16.08 -12.92
CA TYR A 165 38.44 15.49 -11.93
C TYR A 165 38.81 14.05 -12.29
N ILE A 166 37.82 13.18 -12.55
CA ILE A 166 38.06 11.77 -12.88
C ILE A 166 38.87 11.63 -14.17
N LYS A 167 38.54 12.41 -15.21
CA LYS A 167 39.29 12.40 -16.48
C LYS A 167 40.76 12.79 -16.30
N GLN A 168 41.03 13.89 -15.59
CA GLN A 168 42.40 14.35 -15.33
C GLN A 168 43.15 13.38 -14.40
N TYR A 169 42.47 12.86 -13.38
CA TYR A 169 43.00 11.84 -12.48
C TYR A 169 43.43 10.59 -13.25
N ASN A 170 42.57 10.06 -14.12
CA ASN A 170 42.86 8.88 -14.94
C ASN A 170 44.04 9.09 -15.88
N GLN A 171 44.14 10.27 -16.51
CA GLN A 171 45.29 10.62 -17.33
C GLN A 171 46.60 10.68 -16.53
N LEU A 172 46.55 11.26 -15.33
CA LEU A 172 47.71 11.42 -14.47
C LEU A 172 48.18 10.07 -13.92
N ILE A 173 47.28 9.30 -13.30
CA ILE A 173 47.62 8.01 -12.69
C ILE A 173 48.04 6.98 -13.75
N GLY A 174 47.53 7.09 -14.99
CA GLY A 174 47.96 6.26 -16.12
C GLY A 174 49.41 6.52 -16.54
N LYS A 175 49.89 7.76 -16.36
CA LYS A 175 51.28 8.18 -16.66
C LYS A 175 52.22 8.09 -15.45
N SER A 176 51.68 7.82 -14.26
CA SER A 176 52.45 7.75 -13.04
C SER A 176 53.57 6.72 -13.12
N THR A 177 54.70 7.00 -12.46
CA THR A 177 55.84 6.07 -12.41
C THR A 177 55.62 4.99 -11.34
N TYR A 178 55.06 5.36 -10.20
CA TYR A 178 54.95 4.50 -9.01
C TYR A 178 53.50 4.12 -8.67
N PHE A 179 52.52 4.90 -9.12
CA PHE A 179 51.12 4.69 -8.81
C PHE A 179 50.36 4.08 -9.98
N ARG A 180 49.35 3.27 -9.65
CA ARG A 180 48.55 2.51 -10.61
C ARG A 180 47.10 2.49 -10.15
N LYS A 181 46.20 2.86 -11.07
CA LYS A 181 44.75 2.69 -10.93
C LYS A 181 44.39 1.25 -10.54
N GLY A 182 43.39 1.11 -9.65
CA GLY A 182 42.91 -0.18 -9.15
C GLY A 182 43.91 -0.98 -8.29
N ARG A 183 45.12 -0.46 -8.03
CA ARG A 183 46.15 -1.15 -7.23
C ARG A 183 46.70 -0.24 -6.14
N PHE A 184 47.68 0.61 -6.48
CA PHE A 184 48.36 1.48 -5.55
C PHE A 184 48.19 2.93 -6.00
N THR A 185 47.17 3.59 -5.48
CA THR A 185 46.76 4.95 -5.86
C THR A 185 47.38 6.01 -4.95
N TYR A 186 47.18 7.28 -5.28
CA TYR A 186 47.58 8.43 -4.43
C TYR A 186 46.95 8.38 -3.02
N TYR A 187 45.68 7.96 -2.94
CA TYR A 187 45.01 7.74 -1.66
C TYR A 187 45.69 6.63 -0.85
N ASN A 188 45.93 5.46 -1.46
CA ASN A 188 46.56 4.32 -0.79
C ASN A 188 47.96 4.70 -0.28
N ALA A 189 48.73 5.44 -1.06
CA ALA A 189 50.05 5.92 -0.67
C ALA A 189 50.00 6.88 0.53
N SER A 190 49.01 7.78 0.55
CA SER A 190 48.81 8.72 1.66
C SER A 190 48.38 8.00 2.94
N GLU A 191 47.49 7.02 2.84
CA GLU A 191 47.07 6.17 3.96
C GLU A 191 48.22 5.32 4.49
N ILE A 192 49.03 4.69 3.62
CA ILE A 192 50.22 3.94 4.06
C ILE A 192 51.23 4.86 4.74
N ALA A 193 51.51 6.04 4.17
CA ALA A 193 52.43 7.01 4.77
C ALA A 193 52.02 7.35 6.20
N LYS A 194 50.74 7.68 6.39
CA LYS A 194 50.15 8.00 7.68
C LYS A 194 50.21 6.81 8.64
N ASN A 195 49.72 5.63 8.23
CA ASN A 195 49.69 4.46 9.09
C ASN A 195 51.08 4.03 9.55
N LEU A 196 52.09 4.06 8.67
CA LEU A 196 53.47 3.75 9.03
C LEU A 196 54.06 4.78 10.00
N ALA A 197 53.77 6.06 9.80
CA ALA A 197 54.22 7.14 10.69
C ALA A 197 53.59 7.03 12.09
N ASP A 198 52.29 6.80 12.16
CA ASP A 198 51.51 6.69 13.40
C ASP A 198 51.97 5.48 14.23
N ASN A 199 52.38 4.39 13.57
CA ASN A 199 52.93 3.19 14.21
C ASN A 199 54.45 3.24 14.43
N GLY A 200 55.10 4.40 14.22
CA GLY A 200 56.52 4.60 14.53
C GLY A 200 57.51 3.92 13.59
N PHE A 201 57.09 3.42 12.42
CA PHE A 201 57.94 2.71 11.45
C PHE A 201 59.17 3.54 11.05
N PHE A 202 58.96 4.81 10.68
CA PHE A 202 60.05 5.72 10.32
C PHE A 202 60.87 6.17 11.54
N LYS A 203 60.26 6.26 12.74
CA LYS A 203 60.98 6.57 13.98
C LYS A 203 61.97 5.45 14.35
N ALA A 204 61.64 4.21 14.00
CA ALA A 204 62.51 3.04 14.12
C ALA A 204 63.57 2.94 13.00
N LYS A 205 63.67 3.94 12.12
CA LYS A 205 64.63 4.00 11.00
C LYS A 205 64.43 2.92 9.92
N HIS A 206 63.22 2.40 9.78
CA HIS A 206 62.87 1.57 8.63
C HIS A 206 62.58 2.43 7.39
N SER A 207 62.78 1.87 6.20
CA SER A 207 62.53 2.53 4.92
C SER A 207 61.61 1.69 4.01
N ILE A 208 60.96 2.36 3.06
CA ILE A 208 60.12 1.76 2.02
C ILE A 208 60.85 1.92 0.69
N ASN A 209 60.82 0.88 -0.16
CA ASN A 209 61.35 0.95 -1.51
C ASN A 209 60.20 0.93 -2.53
N LEU A 210 60.10 1.99 -3.33
CA LEU A 210 59.21 2.05 -4.49
C LEU A 210 59.97 1.57 -5.73
N ASN A 211 59.39 0.61 -6.46
CA ASN A 211 60.04 -0.05 -7.59
C ASN A 211 59.42 0.38 -8.91
N SER A 212 60.21 0.99 -9.80
CA SER A 212 59.77 1.38 -11.15
C SER A 212 60.88 1.20 -12.20
N GLY A 213 61.73 0.18 -12.02
CA GLY A 213 62.96 -0.03 -12.79
C GLY A 213 64.21 0.43 -12.04
N ALA A 214 64.16 1.60 -11.41
CA ALA A 214 65.09 2.04 -10.38
C ALA A 214 64.39 1.98 -9.00
N LYS A 215 65.15 1.68 -7.94
CA LYS A 215 64.62 1.71 -6.56
C LYS A 215 64.65 3.13 -6.04
N LEU A 216 63.49 3.64 -5.64
CA LEU A 216 63.39 4.88 -4.88
C LEU A 216 63.17 4.54 -3.40
N GLU A 217 64.16 4.87 -2.58
CA GLU A 217 64.06 4.68 -1.13
C GLU A 217 63.37 5.86 -0.45
N ILE A 218 62.40 5.56 0.39
CA ILE A 218 61.62 6.51 1.19
C ILE A 218 61.87 6.22 2.67
N THR A 219 62.47 7.19 3.35
CA THR A 219 62.92 7.08 4.75
C THR A 219 62.04 7.85 5.73
N THR A 220 61.13 8.70 5.24
CA THR A 220 60.25 9.51 6.07
C THR A 220 58.84 9.60 5.49
N GLU A 221 57.86 9.85 6.36
CA GLU A 221 56.48 10.16 5.96
C GLU A 221 56.43 11.35 5.00
N LYS A 222 57.24 12.40 5.27
CA LYS A 222 57.26 13.62 4.47
C LYS A 222 57.67 13.35 3.03
N GLN A 223 58.68 12.50 2.81
CA GLN A 223 59.14 12.12 1.47
C GLN A 223 58.03 11.43 0.66
N LEU A 224 57.27 10.52 1.28
CA LEU A 224 56.16 9.84 0.57
C LEU A 224 55.03 10.81 0.23
N LYS A 225 54.66 11.69 1.18
CA LYS A 225 53.63 12.71 0.96
C LYS A 225 54.05 13.70 -0.13
N GLU A 226 55.28 14.20 -0.09
CA GLU A 226 55.81 15.10 -1.12
C GLU A 226 55.82 14.45 -2.50
N LEU A 227 56.12 13.15 -2.60
CA LEU A 227 56.05 12.42 -3.87
C LEU A 227 54.62 12.37 -4.42
N VAL A 228 53.63 12.08 -3.56
CA VAL A 228 52.21 12.07 -3.94
C VAL A 228 51.75 13.46 -4.36
N GLU A 229 52.04 14.49 -3.56
CA GLU A 229 51.64 15.88 -3.85
C GLU A 229 52.29 16.38 -5.14
N LYS A 230 53.56 16.06 -5.40
CA LYS A 230 54.24 16.44 -6.65
C LYS A 230 53.59 15.81 -7.87
N GLU A 231 53.13 14.56 -7.78
CA GLU A 231 52.35 13.97 -8.87
C GLU A 231 50.99 14.65 -9.01
N LYS A 232 50.28 14.91 -7.90
CA LYS A 232 48.99 15.62 -7.92
C LYS A 232 49.10 17.04 -8.48
N GLU A 233 50.19 17.76 -8.24
CA GLU A 233 50.41 19.09 -8.82
C GLU A 233 50.42 19.08 -10.35
N ALA A 234 50.78 17.94 -10.96
CA ALA A 234 50.75 17.75 -12.40
C ALA A 234 49.34 17.47 -12.96
N ILE A 235 48.30 17.36 -12.11
CA ILE A 235 46.91 17.16 -12.55
C ILE A 235 46.37 18.33 -13.38
N SER A 236 46.89 19.54 -13.14
CA SER A 236 46.52 20.75 -13.88
C SER A 236 47.57 21.83 -13.70
N ASN A 237 47.89 22.57 -14.76
CA ASN A 237 48.73 23.77 -14.66
C ASN A 237 48.00 24.96 -14.03
N ASP A 238 46.67 24.94 -13.95
CA ASP A 238 45.83 25.99 -13.36
C ASP A 238 45.72 25.82 -11.83
N PRO A 239 46.23 26.79 -11.03
CA PRO A 239 46.18 26.76 -9.57
C PRO A 239 44.75 26.71 -8.99
N ASP A 240 43.78 27.35 -9.62
CA ASP A 240 42.41 27.37 -9.14
C ASP A 240 41.69 26.05 -9.45
N LEU A 241 42.00 25.44 -10.59
CA LEU A 241 41.53 24.09 -10.89
C LEU A 241 42.12 23.05 -9.91
N ARG A 242 43.40 23.20 -9.52
CA ARG A 242 44.01 22.35 -8.46
C ARG A 242 43.27 22.47 -7.13
N LYS A 243 42.92 23.69 -6.72
CA LYS A 243 42.13 23.90 -5.48
C LYS A 243 40.76 23.23 -5.57
N LYS A 244 40.07 23.31 -6.71
CA LYS A 244 38.79 22.62 -6.93
C LYS A 244 38.95 21.11 -6.82
N PHE A 245 39.97 20.53 -7.45
CA PHE A 245 40.24 19.09 -7.36
C PHE A 245 40.64 18.64 -5.96
N ALA A 246 41.42 19.42 -5.23
CA ALA A 246 41.72 19.15 -3.83
C ALA A 246 40.46 19.18 -2.94
N ALA A 247 39.52 20.09 -3.22
CA ALA A 247 38.23 20.13 -2.53
C ALA A 247 37.37 18.89 -2.85
N VAL A 248 37.31 18.47 -4.11
CA VAL A 248 36.64 17.24 -4.56
C VAL A 248 37.25 16.02 -3.85
N GLU A 249 38.59 15.87 -3.88
CA GLU A 249 39.28 14.76 -3.22
C GLU A 249 39.00 14.73 -1.71
N LYS A 250 38.99 15.90 -1.05
CA LYS A 250 38.66 16.01 0.38
C LYS A 250 37.22 15.57 0.68
N LEU A 251 36.28 15.80 -0.23
CA LEU A 251 34.90 15.33 -0.07
C LEU A 251 34.81 13.81 -0.27
N ILE A 252 35.46 13.29 -1.31
CA ILE A 252 35.50 11.85 -1.62
C ILE A 252 36.11 11.06 -0.47
N THR A 253 37.26 11.50 0.04
CA THR A 253 38.02 10.77 1.05
C THR A 253 37.37 10.70 2.43
N LYS A 254 36.33 11.49 2.71
CA LYS A 254 35.62 11.46 4.01
C LYS A 254 34.75 10.23 4.21
N ASN A 255 34.15 9.69 3.14
CA ASN A 255 33.16 8.61 3.23
C ASN A 255 33.60 7.42 2.38
N VAL A 256 33.54 6.21 2.94
CA VAL A 256 33.96 4.99 2.25
C VAL A 256 33.11 4.66 1.02
N ASN A 257 31.80 4.90 1.06
CA ASN A 257 30.89 4.65 -0.06
C ASN A 257 31.19 5.62 -1.21
N VAL A 258 31.47 6.89 -0.89
CA VAL A 258 31.87 7.89 -1.90
C VAL A 258 33.23 7.53 -2.52
N ARG A 259 34.18 7.02 -1.73
CA ARG A 259 35.45 6.48 -2.29
C ARG A 259 35.19 5.29 -3.23
N GLN A 260 34.31 4.38 -2.85
CA GLN A 260 33.94 3.24 -3.71
C GLN A 260 33.29 3.71 -5.02
N PHE A 261 32.45 4.74 -4.95
CA PHE A 261 31.86 5.40 -6.12
C PHE A 261 32.92 6.05 -7.02
N GLU A 262 33.86 6.81 -6.45
CA GLU A 262 34.98 7.38 -7.21
C GLU A 262 35.77 6.27 -7.92
N THR A 263 36.16 5.22 -7.19
CA THR A 263 36.92 4.11 -7.77
C THR A 263 36.15 3.42 -8.89
N TYR A 264 34.84 3.25 -8.71
CA TYR A 264 33.96 2.68 -9.72
C TYR A 264 33.85 3.56 -10.97
N LEU A 265 33.66 4.87 -10.83
CA LEU A 265 33.65 5.81 -11.97
C LEU A 265 34.99 5.89 -12.67
N THR A 266 36.07 5.85 -11.90
CA THR A 266 37.43 5.82 -12.41
C THR A 266 37.55 4.64 -13.37
N ASP A 267 37.06 3.44 -13.04
CA ASP A 267 37.05 2.27 -13.93
C ASP A 267 35.99 2.29 -15.06
N ASN A 268 34.95 3.14 -14.97
CA ASN A 268 33.81 3.21 -15.91
C ASN A 268 33.57 4.65 -16.36
N GLU A 269 34.54 5.22 -17.08
CA GLU A 269 34.50 6.63 -17.52
C GLU A 269 33.31 6.96 -18.45
N ASP A 270 32.77 5.94 -19.12
CA ASP A 270 31.59 6.04 -19.99
C ASP A 270 30.33 6.46 -19.23
N LEU A 271 30.28 6.26 -17.91
CA LEU A 271 29.16 6.67 -17.06
C LEU A 271 29.21 8.16 -16.67
N LEU A 272 30.35 8.83 -16.81
CA LEU A 272 30.53 10.22 -16.36
C LEU A 272 29.50 11.20 -16.95
N PRO A 273 29.16 11.17 -18.25
CA PRO A 273 28.18 12.08 -18.82
C PRO A 273 26.78 11.95 -18.20
N HIS A 274 26.42 10.76 -17.71
CA HIS A 274 25.11 10.50 -17.12
C HIS A 274 24.95 11.18 -15.74
N LEU A 275 26.05 11.50 -15.05
CA LEU A 275 26.02 12.16 -13.73
C LEU A 275 25.39 13.55 -13.78
N ALA A 276 25.35 14.19 -14.96
CA ALA A 276 24.68 15.47 -15.14
C ALA A 276 23.18 15.41 -14.81
N ASN A 277 22.53 14.26 -15.04
CA ASN A 277 21.11 14.05 -14.77
C ASN A 277 20.88 12.69 -14.08
N MET A 278 21.08 12.68 -12.76
CA MET A 278 20.89 11.48 -11.93
C MET A 278 19.48 10.88 -12.02
N PRO A 279 18.37 11.66 -12.06
CA PRO A 279 17.04 11.09 -12.31
C PRO A 279 16.94 10.33 -13.63
N ALA A 280 17.38 10.93 -14.74
CA ALA A 280 17.36 10.25 -16.04
C ALA A 280 18.28 9.02 -16.06
N PHE A 281 19.46 9.12 -15.46
CA PHE A 281 20.37 7.98 -15.35
C PHE A 281 19.74 6.83 -14.56
N LYS A 282 19.04 7.13 -13.46
CA LYS A 282 18.30 6.14 -12.67
C LYS A 282 17.25 5.43 -13.51
N GLU A 283 16.47 6.18 -14.30
CA GLU A 283 15.50 5.60 -15.23
C GLU A 283 16.15 4.67 -16.27
N GLU A 284 17.24 5.10 -16.90
CA GLU A 284 17.94 4.34 -17.96
C GLU A 284 18.55 3.04 -17.42
N VAL A 285 19.09 3.06 -16.19
CA VAL A 285 19.61 1.88 -15.50
C VAL A 285 18.47 0.90 -15.21
N TRP A 286 17.35 1.37 -14.63
CA TRP A 286 16.19 0.51 -14.37
C TRP A 286 15.58 -0.05 -15.65
N LYS A 287 15.47 0.74 -16.72
CA LYS A 287 15.01 0.26 -18.04
C LYS A 287 15.96 -0.82 -18.57
N SER A 288 17.27 -0.63 -18.46
CA SER A 288 18.26 -1.64 -18.86
C SER A 288 18.13 -2.94 -18.07
N TYR A 289 17.94 -2.88 -16.74
CA TYR A 289 17.71 -4.08 -15.94
C TYR A 289 16.38 -4.77 -16.29
N LEU A 290 15.29 -4.02 -16.42
CA LEU A 290 13.99 -4.59 -16.80
C LEU A 290 14.03 -5.22 -18.19
N PHE A 291 14.76 -4.62 -19.13
CA PHE A 291 14.97 -5.19 -20.46
C PHE A 291 15.77 -6.50 -20.42
N ALA A 292 16.77 -6.62 -19.54
CA ALA A 292 17.50 -7.88 -19.36
C ALA A 292 16.60 -9.02 -18.87
N PHE A 293 15.50 -8.69 -18.18
CA PHE A 293 14.48 -9.63 -17.70
C PHE A 293 13.13 -9.42 -18.42
N LEU A 294 13.17 -9.09 -19.72
CA LEU A 294 11.99 -8.67 -20.48
C LEU A 294 10.85 -9.70 -20.44
N ASP A 295 11.14 -11.00 -20.47
CA ASP A 295 10.10 -12.03 -20.43
C ASP A 295 9.40 -12.08 -19.06
N LEU A 296 10.14 -11.93 -17.96
CA LEU A 296 9.55 -11.82 -16.62
C LEU A 296 8.72 -10.54 -16.50
N TYR A 297 9.24 -9.43 -17.02
CA TYR A 297 8.53 -8.15 -17.07
C TYR A 297 7.21 -8.27 -17.85
N LYS A 298 7.24 -8.84 -19.06
CA LYS A 298 6.03 -9.09 -19.87
C LYS A 298 5.04 -9.96 -19.11
N GLY A 299 5.51 -11.02 -18.47
CA GLY A 299 4.67 -11.90 -17.64
C GLY A 299 3.96 -11.16 -16.50
N VAL A 300 4.61 -10.18 -15.87
CA VAL A 300 3.96 -9.31 -14.87
C VAL A 300 2.88 -8.44 -15.51
N ILE A 301 3.22 -7.73 -16.59
CA ILE A 301 2.29 -6.81 -17.24
C ILE A 301 1.06 -7.54 -17.79
N GLU A 302 1.25 -8.65 -18.50
CA GLU A 302 0.16 -9.45 -19.08
C GLU A 302 -0.79 -9.96 -18.01
N ARG A 303 -0.26 -10.54 -16.92
CA ARG A 303 -1.10 -11.03 -15.81
C ARG A 303 -1.80 -9.90 -15.07
N TYR A 304 -1.11 -8.78 -14.85
CA TYR A 304 -1.71 -7.62 -14.19
C TYR A 304 -2.84 -7.03 -15.04
N GLN A 305 -2.63 -6.82 -16.34
CA GLN A 305 -3.66 -6.29 -17.24
C GLN A 305 -4.84 -7.26 -17.41
N ALA A 306 -4.57 -8.57 -17.49
CA ALA A 306 -5.62 -9.59 -17.51
C ALA A 306 -6.43 -9.58 -16.20
N ALA A 307 -5.75 -9.46 -15.05
CA ALA A 307 -6.40 -9.35 -13.75
C ALA A 307 -7.21 -8.06 -13.62
N GLU A 308 -6.70 -6.90 -14.04
CA GLU A 308 -7.45 -5.63 -14.07
C GLU A 308 -8.73 -5.73 -14.91
N LYS A 309 -8.61 -6.31 -16.12
CA LYS A 309 -9.76 -6.52 -16.99
C LYS A 309 -10.79 -7.44 -16.35
N ARG A 310 -10.36 -8.60 -15.85
CA ARG A 310 -11.25 -9.57 -15.20
C ARG A 310 -11.86 -9.00 -13.93
N ARG A 311 -11.11 -8.18 -13.17
CA ARG A 311 -11.61 -7.46 -12.01
C ARG A 311 -12.75 -6.53 -12.40
N GLY A 312 -12.59 -5.75 -13.46
CA GLY A 312 -13.67 -4.90 -13.98
C GLY A 312 -14.91 -5.71 -14.41
N GLU A 313 -14.71 -6.89 -14.99
CA GLU A 313 -15.82 -7.80 -15.33
C GLU A 313 -16.52 -8.35 -14.08
N ILE A 314 -15.75 -8.81 -13.08
CA ILE A 314 -16.27 -9.29 -11.79
C ILE A 314 -17.01 -8.17 -11.06
N GLU A 315 -16.48 -6.95 -11.05
CA GLU A 315 -17.14 -5.77 -10.47
C GLU A 315 -18.46 -5.46 -11.20
N ALA A 316 -18.49 -5.58 -12.53
CA ALA A 316 -19.71 -5.38 -13.31
C ALA A 316 -20.73 -6.53 -13.15
N GLU A 317 -20.27 -7.76 -12.93
CA GLU A 317 -21.10 -8.91 -12.62
C GLU A 317 -21.71 -8.75 -11.22
N ALA A 318 -20.89 -8.45 -10.21
CA ALA A 318 -21.34 -8.15 -8.85
C ALA A 318 -22.34 -6.99 -8.79
N ALA A 319 -22.16 -5.94 -9.61
CA ALA A 319 -23.13 -4.83 -9.70
C ALA A 319 -24.48 -5.24 -10.30
N LYS A 320 -24.53 -6.31 -11.11
CA LYS A 320 -25.75 -6.84 -11.72
C LYS A 320 -26.37 -7.98 -10.90
N GLU A 321 -25.60 -8.56 -9.98
CA GLU A 321 -26.13 -9.55 -9.06
C GLU A 321 -27.18 -8.89 -8.17
N ARG A 322 -28.44 -9.18 -8.50
CA ARG A 322 -29.57 -8.95 -7.62
C ARG A 322 -29.42 -9.91 -6.47
N THR A 323 -28.77 -9.46 -5.40
CA THR A 323 -28.72 -10.23 -4.16
C THR A 323 -30.03 -10.08 -3.41
N GLN A 324 -30.24 -10.97 -2.46
CA GLN A 324 -31.39 -11.02 -1.58
C GLN A 324 -31.62 -9.68 -0.82
N TRP A 325 -30.58 -8.87 -0.69
CA TRP A 325 -30.65 -7.52 -0.15
C TRP A 325 -31.33 -6.49 -1.05
N ALA A 326 -31.14 -6.58 -2.36
CA ALA A 326 -31.87 -5.73 -3.30
C ALA A 326 -33.38 -6.01 -3.21
N ASP A 327 -33.75 -7.29 -3.04
CA ASP A 327 -35.14 -7.69 -2.82
C ASP A 327 -35.70 -7.15 -1.51
N VAL A 328 -34.94 -7.18 -0.41
CA VAL A 328 -35.40 -6.62 0.87
C VAL A 328 -35.59 -5.10 0.80
N ILE A 329 -34.66 -4.38 0.18
CA ILE A 329 -34.77 -2.93 -0.03
C ILE A 329 -35.96 -2.59 -0.92
N GLU A 330 -36.19 -3.34 -1.99
CA GLU A 330 -37.34 -3.15 -2.89
C GLU A 330 -38.66 -3.45 -2.16
N ILE A 331 -38.76 -4.58 -1.45
CA ILE A 331 -39.93 -4.90 -0.62
C ILE A 331 -40.20 -3.80 0.40
N PHE A 332 -39.15 -3.25 1.03
CA PHE A 332 -39.31 -2.15 1.97
C PHE A 332 -39.86 -0.90 1.28
N ASN A 333 -39.21 -0.45 0.21
CA ASN A 333 -39.58 0.76 -0.53
C ASN A 333 -40.99 0.66 -1.15
N ASP A 334 -41.41 -0.54 -1.58
CA ASP A 334 -42.73 -0.77 -2.15
C ASP A 334 -43.84 -0.86 -1.10
N ARG A 335 -43.53 -1.43 0.08
CA ARG A 335 -44.54 -1.77 1.08
C ARG A 335 -44.74 -0.69 2.14
N PHE A 336 -43.72 0.11 2.42
CA PHE A 336 -43.79 1.16 3.43
C PHE A 336 -43.93 2.53 2.78
N PHE A 337 -45.04 3.19 3.05
CA PHE A 337 -45.28 4.57 2.64
C PHE A 337 -44.61 5.53 3.63
N VAL A 338 -43.31 5.76 3.43
CA VAL A 338 -42.48 6.69 4.22
C VAL A 338 -41.88 7.75 3.29
N PRO A 339 -41.53 8.96 3.78
CA PRO A 339 -41.07 10.06 2.95
C PRO A 339 -39.60 9.90 2.50
N PHE A 340 -39.10 8.67 2.41
CA PHE A 340 -37.74 8.38 1.97
C PHE A 340 -37.63 7.02 1.29
N LYS A 341 -36.61 6.86 0.45
CA LYS A 341 -36.19 5.57 -0.13
C LYS A 341 -34.82 5.17 0.37
N LEU A 342 -34.66 3.86 0.55
CA LEU A 342 -33.38 3.24 0.86
C LEU A 342 -32.56 3.03 -0.41
N VAL A 343 -31.27 3.37 -0.35
CA VAL A 343 -30.32 3.21 -1.47
C VAL A 343 -29.03 2.59 -0.95
N PRO A 344 -28.56 1.44 -1.48
CA PRO A 344 -27.30 0.86 -1.04
C PRO A 344 -26.09 1.72 -1.45
N LYS A 345 -25.15 2.00 -0.54
CA LYS A 345 -23.97 2.86 -0.79
C LYS A 345 -22.72 2.08 -1.23
N ASN A 346 -22.44 0.91 -0.64
CA ASN A 346 -21.20 0.13 -0.81
C ASN A 346 -21.46 -1.34 -1.20
N PHE A 347 -22.54 -1.57 -1.97
CA PHE A 347 -23.00 -2.91 -2.35
C PHE A 347 -21.91 -3.76 -2.99
N ARG A 348 -21.15 -3.17 -3.92
CA ARG A 348 -20.09 -3.84 -4.65
C ARG A 348 -19.01 -4.36 -3.72
N GLU A 349 -18.58 -3.52 -2.79
CA GLU A 349 -17.52 -3.81 -1.84
C GLU A 349 -17.92 -4.96 -0.91
N VAL A 350 -19.18 -5.00 -0.48
CA VAL A 350 -19.69 -6.07 0.40
C VAL A 350 -19.89 -7.39 -0.34
N VAL A 351 -20.41 -7.36 -1.58
CA VAL A 351 -20.58 -8.58 -2.41
C VAL A 351 -19.24 -9.25 -2.71
N LEU A 352 -18.18 -8.45 -2.91
CA LEU A 352 -16.82 -8.93 -3.11
C LEU A 352 -16.08 -9.25 -1.80
N GLY A 353 -16.71 -9.04 -0.64
CA GLY A 353 -16.11 -9.27 0.67
C GLY A 353 -14.97 -8.31 1.03
N GLN A 354 -14.90 -7.16 0.37
CA GLN A 354 -13.94 -6.09 0.66
C GLN A 354 -14.37 -5.26 1.88
N GLU A 355 -15.68 -5.06 2.06
CA GLU A 355 -16.25 -4.43 3.24
C GLU A 355 -17.15 -5.39 4.01
N PRO A 356 -17.08 -5.41 5.35
CA PRO A 356 -17.79 -6.37 6.15
C PRO A 356 -19.27 -6.03 6.38
N ILE A 357 -19.72 -4.81 6.06
CA ILE A 357 -21.09 -4.34 6.38
C ILE A 357 -21.66 -3.49 5.23
N LEU A 358 -22.91 -3.75 4.83
CA LEU A 358 -23.62 -2.88 3.88
C LEU A 358 -24.06 -1.58 4.55
N SER A 359 -23.64 -0.47 3.96
CA SER A 359 -24.09 0.88 4.25
C SER A 359 -25.29 1.23 3.36
N VAL A 360 -26.37 1.69 3.99
CA VAL A 360 -27.59 2.14 3.30
C VAL A 360 -27.68 3.66 3.45
N GLY A 361 -27.88 4.34 2.33
CA GLY A 361 -28.21 5.76 2.23
C GLY A 361 -29.72 5.97 2.13
N PHE A 362 -30.12 7.22 2.35
CA PHE A 362 -31.52 7.62 2.37
C PHE A 362 -31.75 8.78 1.42
N THR A 363 -32.76 8.66 0.57
CA THR A 363 -33.24 9.74 -0.29
C THR A 363 -34.60 10.17 0.21
N PHE A 364 -34.72 11.36 0.79
CA PHE A 364 -36.00 11.93 1.22
C PHE A 364 -36.78 12.45 0.01
N GLU A 365 -38.09 12.21 -0.04
CA GLU A 365 -38.98 12.63 -1.11
C GLU A 365 -40.10 13.50 -0.53
N ASP A 366 -40.26 14.73 -1.06
CA ASP A 366 -41.37 15.62 -0.75
C ASP A 366 -41.96 16.18 -2.06
N GLY A 367 -43.10 15.62 -2.48
CA GLY A 367 -43.72 15.96 -3.76
C GLY A 367 -42.82 15.63 -4.95
N ALA A 368 -42.31 16.66 -5.63
CA ALA A 368 -41.40 16.51 -6.78
C ALA A 368 -39.91 16.66 -6.39
N ASP A 369 -39.64 17.09 -5.16
CA ASP A 369 -38.29 17.35 -4.68
C ASP A 369 -37.71 16.13 -3.98
N THR A 370 -36.43 15.85 -4.22
CA THR A 370 -35.72 14.74 -3.58
C THR A 370 -34.36 15.20 -3.05
N ALA A 371 -33.96 14.73 -1.87
CA ALA A 371 -32.67 15.06 -1.27
C ALA A 371 -32.01 13.84 -0.61
N SER A 372 -30.70 13.66 -0.83
CA SER A 372 -29.92 12.70 -0.06
C SER A 372 -29.76 13.22 1.37
N VAL A 373 -30.07 12.40 2.37
CA VAL A 373 -29.99 12.75 3.79
C VAL A 373 -29.18 11.72 4.55
N GLU A 374 -28.39 12.20 5.51
CA GLU A 374 -27.64 11.34 6.42
C GLU A 374 -28.56 10.79 7.51
N HIS A 375 -28.22 9.61 8.04
CA HIS A 375 -29.09 8.85 8.94
C HIS A 375 -29.56 9.64 10.17
N ALA A 376 -28.68 10.44 10.77
CA ALA A 376 -28.99 11.24 11.95
C ALA A 376 -30.03 12.35 11.64
N ASP A 377 -29.88 13.02 10.50
CA ASP A 377 -30.78 14.09 10.07
C ASP A 377 -32.15 13.52 9.67
N LEU A 378 -32.18 12.35 9.03
CA LEU A 378 -33.41 11.63 8.75
C LEU A 378 -34.15 11.26 10.05
N LEU A 379 -33.47 10.66 11.02
CA LEU A 379 -34.10 10.29 12.29
C LEU A 379 -34.64 11.50 13.08
N ALA A 380 -34.07 12.69 12.89
CA ALA A 380 -34.55 13.91 13.53
C ALA A 380 -35.89 14.39 12.93
N THR A 381 -36.19 14.06 11.67
CA THR A 381 -37.38 14.54 10.94
C THR A 381 -38.54 13.55 10.93
N LEU A 382 -38.26 12.25 11.08
CA LEU A 382 -39.29 11.20 11.04
C LEU A 382 -40.22 11.21 12.25
N SER A 383 -41.51 10.99 11.99
CA SER A 383 -42.52 10.69 13.01
C SER A 383 -42.24 9.35 13.70
N THR A 384 -42.89 9.12 14.84
CA THR A 384 -42.75 7.85 15.57
C THR A 384 -43.21 6.63 14.75
N GLY A 385 -44.15 6.81 13.81
CA GLY A 385 -44.58 5.75 12.90
C GLY A 385 -43.53 5.41 11.85
N GLU A 386 -42.91 6.42 11.25
CA GLU A 386 -41.87 6.25 10.22
C GLU A 386 -40.55 5.73 10.82
N LYS A 387 -40.20 6.16 12.03
CA LYS A 387 -39.10 5.57 12.81
C LYS A 387 -39.30 4.07 13.05
N LYS A 388 -40.53 3.65 13.35
CA LYS A 388 -40.89 2.23 13.47
C LYS A 388 -40.81 1.50 12.14
N ALA A 389 -41.23 2.13 11.04
CA ALA A 389 -41.07 1.55 9.71
C ALA A 389 -39.58 1.32 9.41
N LEU A 390 -38.72 2.32 9.61
CA LEU A 390 -37.27 2.17 9.44
C LEU A 390 -36.68 1.04 10.31
N TYR A 391 -37.18 0.85 11.54
CA TYR A 391 -36.77 -0.28 12.39
C TYR A 391 -37.20 -1.65 11.84
N ILE A 392 -38.35 -1.72 11.14
CA ILE A 392 -38.82 -2.96 10.49
C ILE A 392 -37.86 -3.42 9.39
N LEU A 393 -37.11 -2.53 8.75
CA LEU A 393 -36.05 -2.92 7.82
C LEU A 393 -35.04 -3.89 8.48
N ASN A 394 -34.55 -3.54 9.68
CA ASN A 394 -33.61 -4.37 10.43
C ASN A 394 -34.22 -5.71 10.84
N ILE A 395 -35.50 -5.71 11.23
CA ILE A 395 -36.22 -6.93 11.57
C ILE A 395 -36.37 -7.84 10.33
N ILE A 396 -36.72 -7.26 9.18
CA ILE A 396 -36.81 -8.02 7.92
C ILE A 396 -35.45 -8.64 7.63
N PHE A 397 -34.35 -7.90 7.78
CA PHE A 397 -33.00 -8.42 7.57
C PHE A 397 -32.64 -9.59 8.49
N ASP A 398 -32.91 -9.48 9.78
CA ASP A 398 -32.61 -10.55 10.74
C ASP A 398 -33.47 -11.79 10.49
N ILE A 399 -34.76 -11.63 10.18
CA ILE A 399 -35.64 -12.74 9.78
C ILE A 399 -35.12 -13.40 8.50
N TRP A 400 -34.73 -12.60 7.51
CA TRP A 400 -34.19 -13.09 6.24
C TRP A 400 -32.92 -13.93 6.48
N SER A 401 -32.04 -13.46 7.37
CA SER A 401 -30.82 -14.17 7.73
C SER A 401 -31.04 -15.50 8.45
N ALA A 402 -32.17 -15.64 9.17
CA ALA A 402 -32.54 -16.85 9.88
C ALA A 402 -33.34 -17.85 9.02
N CYS A 403 -33.92 -17.42 7.89
CA CYS A 403 -34.90 -18.21 7.13
C CYS A 403 -34.39 -18.97 5.89
N GLU A 404 -33.16 -18.82 5.42
CA GLU A 404 -32.66 -19.70 4.34
C GLU A 404 -32.03 -20.99 4.89
N PRO A 405 -32.45 -22.17 4.36
CA PRO A 405 -32.42 -22.43 2.90
C PRO A 405 -33.74 -22.57 2.11
N GLU A 406 -34.97 -22.58 2.66
CA GLU A 406 -36.18 -22.80 1.82
C GLU A 406 -37.49 -22.19 2.38
N ARG A 407 -37.99 -21.04 1.87
CA ARG A 407 -39.40 -20.79 1.41
C ARG A 407 -39.85 -19.31 1.31
N ASN A 408 -40.72 -19.08 0.32
CA ASN A 408 -41.53 -17.89 0.00
C ASN A 408 -42.30 -17.24 1.17
N TRP A 409 -42.15 -15.92 1.32
CA TRP A 409 -42.61 -15.06 2.42
C TRP A 409 -44.05 -14.49 2.32
N THR A 410 -44.89 -14.90 1.37
CA THR A 410 -46.19 -14.22 1.16
C THR A 410 -47.17 -14.27 2.34
N ALA A 411 -46.94 -15.04 3.41
CA ALA A 411 -47.92 -15.27 4.49
C ALA A 411 -47.77 -14.44 5.79
N ALA A 412 -46.65 -13.74 6.00
CA ALA A 412 -46.37 -13.08 7.29
C ALA A 412 -46.65 -11.58 7.29
N ALA A 413 -46.45 -10.92 6.15
CA ALA A 413 -46.65 -9.49 6.04
C ALA A 413 -48.14 -9.09 5.91
N ASP A 414 -49.03 -10.05 5.58
CA ASP A 414 -50.50 -9.85 5.57
C ASP A 414 -51.15 -9.78 6.96
N ARG A 415 -50.39 -10.06 8.04
CA ARG A 415 -50.93 -10.05 9.41
C ARG A 415 -50.72 -8.74 10.16
N TYR A 416 -50.11 -7.73 9.54
CA TYR A 416 -49.94 -6.41 10.14
C TYR A 416 -50.94 -5.43 9.51
N GLN A 417 -52.14 -5.34 10.09
CA GLN A 417 -53.06 -4.24 9.82
C GLN A 417 -52.68 -3.06 10.73
N PRO A 418 -52.50 -1.83 10.19
CA PRO A 418 -52.40 -0.64 11.02
C PRO A 418 -53.71 -0.50 11.82
N LEU A 419 -53.60 -0.21 13.11
CA LEU A 419 -54.77 0.17 13.91
C LEU A 419 -55.28 1.52 13.41
N ASP A 420 -56.44 1.50 12.76
CA ASP A 420 -57.15 2.66 12.27
C ASP A 420 -57.73 3.43 13.47
N HIS A 421 -57.18 4.59 13.79
CA HIS A 421 -57.70 5.47 14.83
C HIS A 421 -58.63 6.51 14.21
N THR A 422 -59.89 6.12 14.02
CA THR A 422 -61.00 7.07 13.95
C THR A 422 -61.35 7.54 15.36
N THR A 423 -61.09 8.81 15.69
CA THR A 423 -61.83 9.49 16.77
C THR A 423 -62.12 10.94 16.39
N GLN A 424 -63.37 11.13 15.96
CA GLN A 424 -64.28 12.28 16.11
C GLN A 424 -63.72 13.67 16.45
N SER A 425 -64.07 14.58 15.55
CA SER A 425 -64.21 16.02 15.71
C SER A 425 -65.02 16.44 16.95
N ALA A 426 -64.52 17.45 17.67
CA ALA A 426 -65.36 18.40 18.40
C ALA A 426 -64.79 19.82 18.21
N HIS A 427 -65.58 20.69 17.58
CA HIS A 427 -65.36 22.13 17.44
C HIS A 427 -65.35 22.83 18.81
N PRO A 428 -64.55 23.90 19.00
CA PRO A 428 -64.85 24.91 20.00
C PRO A 428 -65.76 25.99 19.38
N GLY A 429 -66.96 26.14 19.95
CA GLY A 429 -67.83 27.28 19.70
C GLY A 429 -67.33 28.52 20.45
N THR A 430 -67.45 29.67 19.79
CA THR A 430 -67.30 31.02 20.33
C THR A 430 -68.37 31.37 21.36
N ALA A 431 -67.94 31.80 22.55
CA ALA A 431 -68.41 32.92 23.39
C ALA A 431 -67.98 32.67 24.84
#